data_AF-A0A9D6I450-F1
#
_entry.id   AF-A0A9D6I450-F1
#
_cell.length_a   1.000
_cell.length_b   1.000
_cell.length_c   1.000
_cell.angle_alpha   90.00
_cell.angle_beta   90.00
_cell.angle_gamma   90.00
#
_symmetry.space_group_name_H-M   'P 1'
#
loop_
_entity.id
_entity.type
_entity.pdbx_description
1 polymer ?
#
loop_
_entity_poly.entity_id
_entity_poly.type
_entity_poly.pdbx_seq_one_letter_code
_entity_poly.pdbx_strand_id
1 'polypeptide(L)'
;MFELVTIPAGWFWMGEDDGLPDSRPRHRVWVDAFRIGRYPVTNAEYARHLEATGAAPPPFFGDPNFSRPRQPVVAVSWPEAAAFCAWLAAETGLALRRP
;
A
#
# COMPACT_ATOMS: atom_id res chain seq x y z
N MET A 1 -10.75 -1.62 -10.03
CA MET A 1 -10.27 -2.90 -9.47
C MET A 1 -8.76 -2.78 -9.42
N PHE A 2 -8.15 -3.08 -8.28
CA PHE A 2 -6.71 -2.88 -8.07
C PHE A 2 -5.89 -3.76 -9.02
N GLU A 3 -4.86 -3.19 -9.63
CA GLU A 3 -3.94 -3.93 -10.47
C GLU A 3 -2.81 -4.50 -9.61
N LEU A 4 -2.74 -5.82 -9.52
CA LEU A 4 -1.68 -6.53 -8.80
C LEU A 4 -0.66 -7.10 -9.79
N VAL A 5 0.61 -6.76 -9.62
CA VAL A 5 1.72 -7.32 -10.38
C VAL A 5 2.40 -8.43 -9.58
N THR A 6 2.90 -9.45 -10.29
CA THR A 6 3.60 -10.58 -9.68
C THR A 6 5.09 -10.28 -9.59
N ILE A 7 5.65 -10.46 -8.40
CA ILE A 7 7.08 -10.44 -8.14
C ILE A 7 7.53 -11.90 -8.00
N PRO A 8 8.44 -12.39 -8.87
CA PRO A 8 8.91 -13.76 -8.78
C PRO A 8 9.75 -13.98 -7.52
N ALA A 9 9.79 -15.22 -7.05
CA ALA A 9 10.67 -15.62 -5.96
C ALA A 9 12.13 -15.42 -6.37
N GLY A 10 12.97 -14.99 -5.44
CA GLY A 10 14.37 -14.83 -5.72
C GLY A 10 15.10 -13.98 -4.70
N TRP A 11 16.41 -13.88 -4.95
CA TRP A 11 17.26 -13.00 -4.20
C TRP A 11 17.35 -11.62 -4.85
N PHE A 12 17.32 -10.57 -4.04
CA PHE A 12 17.68 -9.22 -4.46
C PHE A 12 18.64 -8.57 -3.46
N TRP A 13 19.20 -7.43 -3.85
CA TRP A 13 20.03 -6.59 -3.00
C TRP A 13 19.17 -5.52 -2.34
N MET A 14 19.14 -5.49 -1.01
CA MET A 14 18.50 -4.43 -0.21
C MET A 14 19.57 -3.53 0.40
N GLY A 15 19.32 -2.22 0.38
CA GLY A 15 20.25 -1.21 0.87
C GLY A 15 21.36 -0.85 -0.13
N GLU A 16 22.22 0.07 0.26
CA GLU A 16 23.30 0.62 -0.55
C GLU A 16 24.53 0.84 0.34
N ASP A 17 25.71 0.40 -0.11
CA ASP A 17 26.95 0.48 0.69
C ASP A 17 27.42 1.94 0.89
N ASP A 18 27.19 2.79 -0.11
CA ASP A 18 27.56 4.20 -0.09
C ASP A 18 26.38 5.14 0.26
N GLY A 19 25.24 4.57 0.68
CA GLY A 19 23.98 5.31 0.94
C GLY A 19 23.93 6.12 2.25
N LEU A 20 22.74 6.47 2.73
CA LEU A 20 22.58 7.04 4.07
C LEU A 20 22.88 5.99 5.16
N PRO A 21 23.22 6.40 6.41
CA PRO A 21 23.55 5.44 7.48
C PRO A 21 22.47 4.39 7.76
N ASP A 22 21.20 4.73 7.59
CA ASP A 22 20.03 3.84 7.77
C ASP A 22 19.75 2.93 6.57
N SER A 23 20.43 3.17 5.44
CA SER A 23 20.31 2.40 4.21
C SER A 23 21.47 1.43 3.99
N ARG A 24 22.46 1.42 4.90
CA ARG A 24 23.68 0.57 4.87
C ARG A 24 23.58 -0.59 5.87
N PRO A 25 24.31 -1.71 5.66
CA PRO A 25 25.03 -2.06 4.43
C PRO A 25 24.10 -2.71 3.39
N ARG A 26 24.56 -2.79 2.15
CA ARG A 26 23.87 -3.58 1.15
C ARG A 26 23.99 -5.07 1.48
N HIS A 27 22.88 -5.79 1.44
CA HIS A 27 22.84 -7.22 1.77
C HIS A 27 21.81 -7.98 0.93
N ARG A 28 21.97 -9.31 0.85
CA ARG A 28 21.09 -10.20 0.08
C ARG A 28 19.86 -10.57 0.90
N VAL A 29 18.67 -10.38 0.32
CA VAL A 29 17.39 -10.79 0.90
C VAL A 29 16.68 -11.73 -0.08
N TRP A 30 16.21 -12.87 0.42
CA TRP A 30 15.34 -13.78 -0.33
C TRP A 30 13.89 -13.38 -0.08
N VAL A 31 13.10 -13.38 -1.14
CA VAL A 31 11.64 -13.28 -1.05
C VAL A 31 11.02 -14.42 -1.85
N ASP A 32 9.96 -15.01 -1.31
CA ASP A 32 9.10 -15.91 -2.08
C ASP A 32 8.31 -15.12 -3.12
N ALA A 33 7.64 -15.81 -4.05
CA ALA A 33 6.82 -15.12 -5.04
C ALA A 33 5.61 -14.49 -4.34
N PHE A 34 5.35 -13.21 -4.60
CA PHE A 34 4.19 -12.50 -4.08
C PHE A 34 3.60 -11.55 -5.12
N ARG A 35 2.44 -10.98 -4.82
CA ARG A 35 1.84 -9.93 -5.64
C ARG A 35 1.77 -8.63 -4.85
N ILE A 36 2.00 -7.51 -5.51
CA ILE A 36 1.90 -6.17 -4.91
C ILE A 36 1.09 -5.26 -5.84
N GLY A 37 0.41 -4.27 -5.25
CA GLY A 37 -0.27 -3.23 -6.03
C GLY A 37 0.72 -2.53 -6.94
N ARG A 38 0.41 -2.47 -8.24
CA ARG A 38 1.22 -1.75 -9.23
C ARG A 38 1.27 -0.25 -8.93
N TYR A 39 0.19 0.26 -8.36
CA TYR A 39 0.00 1.66 -8.00
C TYR A 39 -0.38 1.77 -6.52
N PRO A 40 -0.08 2.91 -5.88
CA PRO A 40 -0.65 3.24 -4.59
C PRO A 40 -2.18 3.23 -4.63
N VAL A 41 -2.81 2.92 -3.49
CA VAL A 41 -4.27 2.98 -3.33
C VAL A 41 -4.75 4.40 -3.65
N THR A 42 -5.75 4.50 -4.51
CA THR A 42 -6.31 5.79 -4.94
C THR A 42 -7.42 6.29 -4.01
N ASN A 43 -7.75 7.58 -4.09
CA ASN A 43 -8.87 8.15 -3.34
C ASN A 43 -10.20 7.48 -3.66
N ALA A 44 -10.48 7.15 -4.93
CA ALA A 44 -11.71 6.47 -5.31
C ALA A 44 -11.81 5.06 -4.72
N GLU A 45 -10.68 4.38 -4.62
CA GLU A 45 -10.58 3.06 -4.01
C GLU A 45 -10.75 3.10 -2.50
N TYR A 46 -10.15 4.09 -1.83
CA TYR A 46 -10.28 4.30 -0.40
C TYR A 46 -11.68 4.82 -0.01
N ALA A 47 -12.32 5.64 -0.86
CA ALA A 47 -13.70 6.09 -0.64
C ALA A 47 -14.67 4.92 -0.49
N ARG A 48 -14.52 3.85 -1.28
CA ARG A 48 -15.32 2.63 -1.16
C ARG A 48 -15.17 1.95 0.20
N HIS A 49 -13.96 1.97 0.77
CA HIS A 49 -13.71 1.47 2.12
C HIS A 49 -14.45 2.32 3.16
N LEU A 50 -14.36 3.65 3.06
CA LEU A 50 -15.04 4.57 3.97
C LEU A 50 -16.57 4.41 3.89
N GLU A 51 -17.12 4.31 2.69
CA GLU A 51 -18.56 4.08 2.45
C GLU A 51 -19.03 2.75 3.03
N ALA A 52 -18.24 1.68 2.88
CA ALA A 52 -18.59 0.35 3.37
C ALA A 52 -18.47 0.20 4.90
N THR A 53 -17.53 0.91 5.52
CA THR A 53 -17.20 0.72 6.95
C THR A 53 -17.71 1.84 7.85
N GLY A 54 -18.05 3.01 7.29
CA GLY A 54 -18.37 4.21 8.06
C GLY A 54 -17.16 4.80 8.79
N ALA A 55 -15.94 4.40 8.44
CA ALA A 55 -14.72 4.96 9.02
C ALA A 55 -14.59 6.46 8.72
N ALA A 56 -13.90 7.18 9.60
CA ALA A 56 -13.61 8.59 9.37
C ALA A 56 -12.61 8.75 8.21
N PRO A 57 -12.79 9.76 7.32
CA PRO A 57 -11.79 10.06 6.31
C PRO A 57 -10.49 10.56 6.95
N PRO A 58 -9.32 10.20 6.38
CA PRO A 58 -8.04 10.70 6.87
C PRO A 58 -7.90 12.22 6.62
N PRO A 59 -6.92 12.88 7.25
CA PRO A 59 -6.62 14.27 6.96
C PRO A 59 -6.44 14.52 5.45
N PHE A 60 -6.84 15.70 4.99
CA PHE A 60 -6.72 16.14 3.58
C PHE A 60 -7.52 15.32 2.54
N PHE A 61 -8.33 14.34 2.94
CA PHE A 61 -9.14 13.56 1.99
C PHE A 61 -10.11 14.43 1.17
N GLY A 62 -10.61 15.53 1.74
CA GLY A 62 -11.43 16.53 1.06
C GLY A 62 -10.67 17.72 0.49
N ASP A 63 -9.33 17.76 0.60
CA ASP A 63 -8.52 18.89 0.11
C ASP A 63 -8.46 18.86 -1.42
N PRO A 64 -8.78 19.96 -2.14
CA PRO A 64 -8.73 20.01 -3.61
C PRO A 64 -7.38 19.61 -4.23
N ASN A 65 -6.27 19.74 -3.50
CA ASN A 65 -4.94 19.37 -3.96
C ASN A 65 -4.71 17.84 -3.95
N PHE A 66 -5.40 17.12 -3.07
CA PHE A 66 -5.16 15.69 -2.78
C PHE A 66 -6.37 14.79 -2.99
N SER A 67 -7.52 15.32 -3.39
CA SER A 67 -8.81 14.60 -3.43
C SER A 67 -9.19 14.05 -4.82
N ARG A 68 -8.31 14.14 -5.83
CA ARG A 68 -8.70 13.65 -7.18
C ARG A 68 -8.88 12.13 -7.17
N PRO A 69 -9.87 11.57 -7.89
CA PRO A 69 -10.22 10.15 -7.79
C PRO A 69 -9.07 9.16 -8.06
N ARG A 70 -8.18 9.49 -9.00
CA ARG A 70 -7.02 8.66 -9.40
C ARG A 70 -5.70 9.04 -8.72
N GLN A 71 -5.71 10.04 -7.85
CA GLN A 71 -4.53 10.35 -7.03
C GLN A 71 -4.40 9.35 -5.88
N PRO A 72 -3.17 9.08 -5.42
CA PRO A 72 -2.95 8.32 -4.20
C PRO A 72 -3.67 8.96 -3.01
N VAL A 73 -4.27 8.13 -2.16
CA VAL A 73 -4.73 8.58 -0.86
C VAL A 73 -3.52 8.92 0.01
N VAL A 74 -3.60 10.03 0.74
CA VAL A 74 -2.50 10.55 1.58
C VAL A 74 -2.95 10.71 3.03
N ALA A 75 -1.98 10.92 3.91
CA ALA A 75 -2.19 11.10 5.36
C ALA A 75 -2.94 9.95 6.04
N VAL A 76 -2.93 8.77 5.44
CA VAL A 76 -3.41 7.53 6.05
C VAL A 76 -2.37 7.06 7.06
N SER A 77 -2.80 6.88 8.30
CA SER A 77 -1.98 6.32 9.37
C SER A 77 -1.77 4.81 9.18
N TRP A 78 -0.75 4.27 9.84
CA TRP A 78 -0.43 2.84 9.75
C TRP A 78 -1.58 1.92 10.20
N PRO A 79 -2.36 2.23 11.27
CA PRO A 79 -3.55 1.45 11.63
C PRO A 79 -4.67 1.52 10.59
N GLU A 80 -4.93 2.70 10.01
CA GLU A 80 -5.94 2.86 8.96
C GLU A 80 -5.58 2.06 7.69
N ALA A 81 -4.31 2.09 7.30
CA ALA A 81 -3.82 1.25 6.19
C ALA A 81 -3.98 -0.25 6.48
N ALA A 82 -3.81 -0.67 7.74
CA ALA A 82 -4.06 -2.05 8.16
C ALA A 82 -5.54 -2.42 8.05
N ALA A 83 -6.42 -1.54 8.55
CA ALA A 83 -7.87 -1.72 8.50
C ALA A 83 -8.37 -1.79 7.06
N PHE A 84 -7.84 -0.96 6.17
CA PHE A 84 -8.12 -1.01 4.74
C PHE A 84 -7.72 -2.36 4.12
N CYS A 85 -6.52 -2.86 4.41
CA CYS A 85 -6.07 -4.17 3.92
C CYS A 85 -6.98 -5.31 4.42
N ALA A 86 -7.37 -5.27 5.69
CA ALA A 86 -8.25 -6.28 6.28
C ALA A 86 -9.65 -6.27 5.66
N TRP A 87 -10.23 -5.07 5.46
CA TRP A 87 -11.50 -4.92 4.76
C TRP A 87 -11.41 -5.43 3.32
N LEU A 88 -10.36 -5.05 2.59
CA LEU A 88 -10.19 -5.46 1.20
C LEU A 88 -9.99 -6.98 1.07
N ALA A 89 -9.30 -7.60 2.02
CA ALA A 89 -9.16 -9.05 2.10
C ALA A 89 -10.51 -9.75 2.30
N ALA A 90 -11.37 -9.21 3.18
CA ALA A 90 -12.72 -9.73 3.40
C ALA A 90 -13.62 -9.60 2.16
N GLU A 91 -13.54 -8.48 1.45
CA GLU A 91 -14.31 -8.22 0.22
C GLU A 91 -13.88 -9.09 -0.97
N THR A 92 -12.57 -9.31 -1.12
CA THR A 92 -12.02 -10.01 -2.30
C THR A 92 -11.77 -11.50 -2.08
N GLY A 93 -11.76 -11.96 -0.82
CA GLY A 93 -11.32 -13.30 -0.44
C GLY A 93 -9.81 -13.53 -0.63
N LEU A 94 -9.04 -12.49 -0.95
CA LEU A 94 -7.59 -12.57 -1.12
C LEU A 94 -6.87 -12.30 0.21
N ALA A 95 -5.79 -13.03 0.47
CA ALA A 95 -4.92 -12.78 1.61
C ALA A 95 -4.06 -11.52 1.40
N LEU A 96 -4.67 -10.34 1.52
CA LEU A 96 -4.03 -9.04 1.32
C LEU A 96 -3.45 -8.51 2.64
N ARG A 97 -2.21 -8.02 2.58
CA ARG A 97 -1.50 -7.38 3.70
C ARG A 97 -0.57 -6.29 3.17
N ARG A 98 -0.06 -5.46 4.07
CA ARG A 98 1.08 -4.58 3.74
C ARG A 98 2.32 -5.43 3.43
N PRO A 99 3.18 -5.00 2.49
CA PRO A 99 4.46 -5.63 2.22
C PRO A 99 5.28 -5.87 3.49
#